data_AF-A0A833PL35-F1
#
_entry.id   AF-A0A833PL35-F1
#
_cell.length_a   1.000
_cell.length_b   1.000
_cell.length_c   1.000
_cell.angle_alpha   90.00
_cell.angle_beta   90.00
_cell.angle_gamma   90.00
#
_symmetry.space_group_name_H-M   'P 1'
#
loop_
_entity.id
_entity.type
_entity.pdbx_description
1 polymer ?
#
loop_
_entity_poly.entity_id
_entity_poly.type
_entity_poly.pdbx_seq_one_letter_code
_entity_poly.pdbx_strand_id
1 'polypeptide(L)'
;MKHAVHIMQALRRLCDEQGRTVILVIHDINFAANYSDHIVALKNNTVYLSGPTQRVITAAQLSDLYELNFDISYSYSEYGYMCNYFNSSGA
;
A
#
# COMPACT_ATOMS: atom_id res chain seq x y z
N MET A 1 -13.40 1.61 -9.89
CA MET A 1 -13.22 0.92 -8.59
C MET A 1 -13.51 -0.59 -8.67
N LYS A 2 -14.74 -1.05 -8.95
CA LYS A 2 -15.09 -2.50 -8.98
C LYS A 2 -14.15 -3.36 -9.83
N HIS A 3 -13.82 -2.94 -11.05
CA HIS A 3 -12.91 -3.69 -11.92
C HIS A 3 -11.49 -3.78 -11.36
N ALA A 4 -10.94 -2.69 -10.81
CA ALA A 4 -9.61 -2.70 -10.20
C ALA A 4 -9.55 -3.67 -9.02
N VAL A 5 -10.58 -3.68 -8.16
CA VAL A 5 -10.69 -4.64 -7.04
C VAL A 5 -10.68 -6.08 -7.55
N HIS A 6 -11.47 -6.42 -8.57
CA HIS A 6 -11.48 -7.77 -9.13
C HIS A 6 -10.15 -8.17 -9.75
N ILE A 7 -9.46 -7.25 -10.42
CA ILE A 7 -8.12 -7.51 -10.98
C ILE A 7 -7.13 -7.80 -9.86
N MET A 8 -7.11 -6.98 -8.80
CA MET A 8 -6.22 -7.18 -7.66
C MET A 8 -6.50 -8.50 -6.93
N GLN A 9 -7.77 -8.88 -6.78
CA GLN A 9 -8.17 -10.19 -6.25
C GLN A 9 -7.67 -11.34 -7.14
N ALA A 10 -7.77 -11.22 -8.47
CA ALA A 10 -7.27 -12.23 -9.38
C ALA A 10 -5.74 -12.35 -9.30
N LEU A 11 -5.01 -11.23 -9.23
CA LEU A 11 -3.56 -11.23 -9.04
C LEU A 11 -3.14 -11.88 -7.72
N ARG A 12 -3.83 -11.57 -6.61
CA ARG A 12 -3.59 -12.19 -5.30
C ARG A 12 -3.78 -13.71 -5.35
N ARG A 13 -4.87 -14.17 -5.98
CA ARG A 13 -5.13 -15.61 -6.18
C ARG A 13 -4.06 -16.28 -7.05
N LEU A 14 -3.54 -15.60 -8.08
CA LEU A 14 -2.42 -16.12 -8.87
C LEU A 14 -1.17 -16.34 -8.00
N CYS A 15 -0.88 -15.43 -7.07
CA CYS A 15 0.22 -15.60 -6.13
C CYS A 15 -0.03 -16.78 -5.16
N ASP A 16 -1.20 -16.81 -4.52
CA ASP A 16 -1.49 -17.74 -3.42
C ASP A 16 -1.77 -19.17 -3.91
N GLU A 17 -2.56 -19.30 -4.97
CA GLU A 17 -3.04 -20.60 -5.47
C GLU A 17 -2.07 -21.24 -6.47
N GLN A 18 -1.28 -20.42 -7.19
CA GLN A 18 -0.42 -20.88 -8.27
C GLN A 18 1.07 -20.61 -8.05
N GLY A 19 1.46 -20.04 -6.90
CA GLY A 19 2.85 -19.77 -6.56
C GLY A 19 3.53 -18.80 -7.53
N ARG A 20 2.78 -17.91 -8.17
CA ARG A 20 3.32 -16.92 -9.12
C ARG A 20 3.84 -15.69 -8.37
N THR A 21 4.89 -15.07 -8.89
CA THR A 21 5.33 -13.75 -8.42
C THR A 21 4.77 -12.68 -9.33
N VAL A 22 4.03 -11.73 -8.76
CA VAL A 22 3.50 -10.56 -9.48
C VAL A 22 4.26 -9.32 -9.02
N ILE A 23 4.80 -8.57 -9.98
CA ILE A 23 5.33 -7.23 -9.75
C ILE A 23 4.34 -6.24 -10.34
N LEU A 24 3.88 -5.29 -9.53
CA LEU A 24 2.87 -4.32 -9.90
C LEU A 24 3.36 -2.90 -9.58
N VAL A 25 3.05 -1.96 -10.46
CA VAL A 25 3.22 -0.52 -10.22
C VAL A 25 1.84 0.11 -10.14
N ILE A 26 1.52 0.72 -9.00
CA ILE A 26 0.24 1.37 -8.74
C ILE A 26 0.44 2.68 -8.00
N HIS A 27 -0.46 3.63 -8.24
CA HIS A 27 -0.45 4.93 -7.59
C HIS A 27 -1.25 4.97 -6.29
N ASP A 28 -2.19 4.04 -6.11
CA ASP A 28 -3.09 4.03 -4.97
C ASP A 28 -2.49 3.23 -3.80
N ILE A 29 -2.18 3.95 -2.72
CA ILE A 29 -1.54 3.40 -1.53
C ILE A 29 -2.42 2.40 -0.78
N ASN A 30 -3.75 2.54 -0.82
CA ASN A 30 -4.64 1.59 -0.16
C ASN A 30 -4.68 0.27 -0.92
N PHE A 31 -4.59 0.28 -2.25
CA PHE A 31 -4.39 -0.95 -3.02
C PHE A 31 -3.04 -1.61 -2.70
N ALA A 32 -1.97 -0.82 -2.65
CA ALA A 32 -0.63 -1.35 -2.33
C ALA A 32 -0.61 -1.99 -0.94
N ALA A 33 -1.16 -1.29 0.06
CA ALA A 33 -1.16 -1.73 1.45
C ALA A 33 -1.98 -3.00 1.69
N ASN A 34 -3.05 -3.24 0.92
CA ASN A 34 -3.96 -4.36 1.18
C ASN A 34 -3.67 -5.62 0.34
N TYR A 35 -2.97 -5.50 -0.79
CA TYR A 35 -2.74 -6.64 -1.69
C TYR A 35 -1.28 -7.08 -1.82
N SER A 36 -0.34 -6.23 -1.39
CA SER A 36 1.09 -6.50 -1.55
C SER A 36 1.66 -7.21 -0.32
N ASP A 37 2.51 -8.22 -0.54
CA ASP A 37 3.33 -8.82 0.53
C ASP A 37 4.54 -7.92 0.85
N HIS A 38 5.04 -7.23 -0.16
CA HIS A 38 6.26 -6.44 -0.13
C HIS A 38 6.09 -5.19 -0.99
N ILE A 39 6.59 -4.04 -0.52
CA ILE A 39 6.48 -2.77 -1.24
C ILE A 39 7.88 -2.19 -1.47
N VAL A 40 8.07 -1.63 -2.67
CA VAL A 40 9.22 -0.81 -3.03
C VAL A 40 8.71 0.61 -3.26
N ALA A 41 9.09 1.53 -2.37
CA ALA A 41 8.75 2.94 -2.47
C ALA A 41 9.87 3.70 -3.20
N LEU A 42 9.50 4.56 -4.14
CA LEU A 42 10.43 5.40 -4.90
C LEU A 42 10.22 6.87 -4.52
N LYS A 43 11.31 7.59 -4.24
CA LYS A 43 11.33 9.06 -4.06
C LYS A 43 12.54 9.62 -4.79
N ASN A 44 12.38 10.74 -5.49
CA ASN A 44 13.47 11.42 -6.21
C ASN A 44 14.28 10.49 -7.15
N ASN A 45 13.59 9.63 -7.91
CA ASN A 45 14.17 8.63 -8.82
C ASN A 45 15.07 7.58 -8.13
N THR A 46 14.97 7.42 -6.82
CA THR A 46 15.73 6.44 -6.03
C THR A 46 14.80 5.54 -5.23
N VAL A 47 15.26 4.35 -4.87
CA VAL A 47 14.57 3.50 -3.90
C VAL A 47 14.69 4.17 -2.54
N TYR A 48 13.57 4.70 -2.06
CA TYR A 48 13.47 5.32 -0.74
C TYR A 48 13.44 4.25 0.34
N LEU A 49 12.59 3.23 0.16
CA LEU A 49 12.43 2.15 1.12
C LEU A 49 11.91 0.89 0.43
N SER A 50 12.34 -0.27 0.91
CA SER A 50 11.90 -1.56 0.41
C SER A 50 11.77 -2.56 1.56
N GLY A 51 10.62 -3.24 1.63
CA GLY A 51 10.38 -4.20 2.72
C GLY A 51 8.96 -4.75 2.76
N PRO A 52 8.66 -5.57 3.79
CA PRO A 52 7.31 -6.03 4.09
C PRO A 52 6.34 -4.86 4.23
N THR A 53 5.10 -5.05 3.79
CA THR A 53 4.07 -4.01 3.79
C THR A 53 3.89 -3.33 5.15
N GLN A 54 3.90 -4.09 6.25
CA GLN A 54 3.77 -3.57 7.62
C GLN A 54 4.88 -2.56 7.99
N ARG A 55 6.08 -2.72 7.42
CA ARG A 55 7.21 -1.82 7.66
C ARG A 55 7.14 -0.57 6.79
N VAL A 56 6.58 -0.70 5.59
CA VAL A 56 6.47 0.39 4.62
C VAL A 56 5.26 1.28 4.93
N ILE A 57 4.11 0.68 5.24
CA ILE A 57 2.84 1.35 5.51
C ILE A 57 2.79 1.81 6.96
N THR A 58 3.52 2.88 7.25
CA THR A 58 3.48 3.58 8.54
C THR A 58 3.31 5.07 8.31
N ALA A 59 2.66 5.78 9.24
CA ALA A 59 2.39 7.21 9.09
C ALA A 59 3.68 7.99 8.84
N ALA A 60 4.76 7.71 9.59
CA ALA A 60 6.05 8.35 9.41
C ALA A 60 6.65 8.12 8.01
N GLN A 61 6.62 6.89 7.51
CA GLN A 61 7.22 6.57 6.20
C GLN A 61 6.42 7.16 5.05
N LEU A 62 5.08 7.08 5.11
CA LEU A 62 4.22 7.63 4.06
C LEU A 62 4.21 9.15 4.08
N SER A 63 4.28 9.76 5.27
CA SER A 63 4.36 11.21 5.38
C SER A 63 5.67 11.77 4.84
N ASP A 64 6.80 11.10 5.10
CA ASP A 64 8.05 11.50 4.46
C ASP A 64 7.99 11.26 2.94
N LEU A 65 7.49 10.10 2.49
CA LEU A 65 7.46 9.73 1.08
C LEU A 65 6.62 10.69 0.21
N TYR A 66 5.42 11.03 0.68
CA TYR A 66 4.44 11.82 -0.08
C TYR A 66 4.38 13.30 0.33
N GLU A 67 5.11 13.70 1.37
CA GLU A 67 5.10 15.08 1.90
C GLU A 67 3.69 15.53 2.34
N LEU A 68 2.91 14.60 2.90
CA LEU A 68 1.55 14.78 3.39
C LEU A 68 1.39 14.15 4.78
N ASN A 69 0.47 14.64 5.60
CA ASN A 69 0.17 13.99 6.88
C ASN A 69 -0.70 12.75 6.65
N PHE A 70 -0.26 11.59 7.14
CA PHE A 70 -1.00 10.35 7.07
C PHE A 70 -1.54 9.95 8.44
N ASP A 71 -2.83 9.61 8.48
CA ASP A 71 -3.44 8.84 9.55
C ASP A 71 -3.69 7.42 9.04
N ILE A 72 -3.10 6.42 9.72
CA ILE A 72 -3.18 5.03 9.30
C ILE A 72 -3.92 4.23 10.37
N SER A 73 -5.02 3.64 9.95
CA SER A 73 -5.75 2.65 10.74
C SER A 73 -5.64 1.27 10.10
N TYR A 74 -5.67 0.25 10.94
CA TYR A 74 -5.69 -1.16 10.53
C TYR A 74 -6.72 -1.90 11.38
N SER A 75 -7.65 -2.60 10.75
CA SER A 75 -8.62 -3.46 11.44
C SER A 75 -8.40 -4.93 11.10
N TYR A 76 -8.43 -5.77 12.13
CA TYR A 76 -8.29 -7.22 11.98
C TYR A 76 -9.61 -7.91 11.59
N SER A 77 -10.77 -7.23 11.72
CA SER A 77 -12.08 -7.88 11.66
C SER A 77 -12.88 -7.63 10.37
N GLU A 78 -12.67 -6.51 9.67
CA GLU A 78 -13.47 -6.19 8.46
C GLU A 78 -12.76 -5.37 7.37
N TYR A 79 -11.76 -4.56 7.72
CA TYR A 79 -11.11 -3.63 6.80
C TYR A 79 -9.60 -3.65 7.04
N GLY A 80 -8.78 -3.93 6.03
CA GLY A 80 -7.32 -3.99 6.18
C GLY A 80 -6.70 -2.62 6.46
N TYR A 81 -5.64 -2.26 5.75
CA TYR A 81 -5.05 -0.92 5.90
C TYR A 81 -5.98 0.15 5.35
N MET A 82 -6.18 1.21 6.11
CA MET A 82 -6.80 2.45 5.64
C MET A 82 -5.84 3.61 5.90
N CYS A 83 -5.27 4.11 4.80
CA CYS A 83 -4.34 5.22 4.77
C CYS A 83 -5.13 6.49 4.41
N ASN A 84 -5.45 7.31 5.41
CA ASN A 84 -6.12 8.59 5.22
C ASN A 84 -5.08 9.72 5.14
N TYR A 85 -5.19 10.56 4.11
CA TYR A 85 -4.32 11.70 3.87
C TYR A 85 -5.10 12.97 3.50
N PHE A 86 -6.43 12.97 3.63
CA PHE A 86 -7.28 14.12 3.29
C PHE A 86 -7.39 15.13 4.43
N ASN A 87 -7.30 14.67 5.68
CA ASN A 87 -7.33 15.53 6.85
C ASN A 87 -5.90 15.80 7.34
N SER A 88 -5.18 16.66 6.62
CA SER A 88 -3.90 17.18 7.07
C SER A 88 -4.13 18.22 8.19
N SER A 89 -4.60 17.78 9.35
CA SER A 89 -4.65 18.59 10.57
C SER A 89 -3.23 18.69 11.16
N GLY A 90 -2.34 19.35 10.43
CA GLY A 90 -0.96 19.60 10.84
C GLY A 90 -0.47 20.88 10.20
N ALA A 91 -0.96 22.00 10.73
CA ALA A 91 -0.36 23.32 10.67
C ALA A 91 -0.19 23.80 12.11
#